data_AF-A0AAN8FIL6-F1
#
_entry.id   AF-A0AAN8FIL6-F1
#
_cell.length_a   1.000
_cell.length_b   1.000
_cell.length_c   1.000
_cell.angle_alpha   90.00
_cell.angle_beta   90.00
_cell.angle_gamma   90.00
#
_symmetry.space_group_name_H-M   'P 1'
#
loop_
_entity.id
_entity.type
_entity.pdbx_description
1 polymer ?
#
loop_
_entity_poly.entity_id
_entity_poly.type
_entity_poly.pdbx_seq_one_letter_code
_entity_poly.pdbx_strand_id
1 'polypeptide(L)'
;MTVSYSLDMSSVSACSFLRLLFRWRGSIWKSITTELIVWLCGYYTVMFIYRHLLTGDSRRNFERFAMYSESKLAYIPLTFMLGFFVTIVVDRWRSIFQNMGWIEKLVVLIAFIRKSRKSEQLSSGH
;
A
#
# COMPACT_ATOMS: atom_id res chain seq x y z
N MET A 1 7.47 4.56 -9.80
CA MET A 1 7.11 3.90 -11.07
C MET A 1 6.09 2.82 -10.79
N THR A 2 5.06 2.72 -11.62
CA THR A 2 4.16 1.57 -11.64
C THR A 2 4.95 0.34 -12.09
N VAL A 3 4.87 -0.74 -11.31
CA VAL A 3 5.50 -2.00 -11.66
C VAL A 3 4.38 -2.95 -12.07
N SER A 4 4.37 -3.37 -13.32
CA SER A 4 3.34 -4.26 -13.86
C SER A 4 3.70 -5.72 -13.58
N TYR A 5 2.87 -6.41 -12.79
CA TYR A 5 3.07 -7.82 -12.41
C TYR A 5 2.06 -8.79 -13.04
N SER A 6 1.19 -8.28 -13.93
CA SER A 6 0.06 -9.03 -14.48
C SER A 6 0.46 -10.28 -15.26
N LEU A 7 1.63 -10.27 -15.91
CA LEU A 7 2.16 -11.43 -16.65
C LEU A 7 2.73 -12.51 -15.72
N ASP A 8 3.42 -12.11 -14.65
CA ASP A 8 4.01 -13.04 -13.67
C ASP A 8 2.93 -13.74 -12.82
N MET A 9 1.75 -13.12 -12.67
CA MET A 9 0.59 -13.66 -11.94
C MET A 9 -0.35 -14.52 -12.79
N SER A 10 -0.07 -14.70 -14.08
CA SER A 10 -0.92 -15.52 -14.97
C SER A 10 -0.78 -17.03 -14.71
N SER A 11 0.31 -17.46 -14.06
CA SER A 11 0.54 -18.85 -13.65
C SER A 11 0.21 -19.02 -12.15
N VAL A 12 -0.84 -19.79 -11.85
CA VAL A 12 -1.30 -20.09 -10.49
C VAL A 12 -0.32 -21.07 -9.82
N SER A 13 0.75 -20.54 -9.27
CA SER A 13 1.70 -21.28 -8.44
C SER A 13 1.99 -20.50 -7.16
N ALA A 14 1.94 -21.16 -6.01
CA ALA A 14 2.33 -20.56 -4.72
C ALA A 14 3.78 -20.03 -4.74
N CYS A 15 4.64 -20.63 -5.57
CA CYS A 15 6.02 -20.19 -5.77
C CYS A 15 6.09 -18.82 -6.50
N SER A 16 5.14 -18.51 -7.38
CA SER A 16 5.06 -17.21 -8.07
C SER A 16 4.76 -16.07 -7.07
N PHE A 17 3.87 -16.30 -6.12
CA PHE A 17 3.57 -15.34 -5.05
C PHE A 17 4.78 -15.10 -4.13
N LEU A 18 5.45 -16.17 -3.69
CA LEU A 18 6.68 -16.06 -2.90
C LEU A 18 7.78 -15.30 -3.64
N ARG A 19 7.96 -15.56 -4.94
CA ARG A 19 8.94 -14.86 -5.78
C ARG A 19 8.65 -13.35 -5.90
N LEU A 20 7.39 -12.95 -5.85
CA LEU A 20 6.99 -11.54 -5.82
C LEU A 20 7.21 -10.89 -4.46
N LEU A 21 6.98 -11.63 -3.36
CA LEU A 21 7.26 -11.15 -2.00
C LEU A 21 8.75 -10.83 -1.80
N PHE A 22 9.66 -11.64 -2.36
CA PHE A 22 11.11 -11.45 -2.25
C PHE A 22 11.73 -10.52 -3.30
N ARG A 23 10.94 -9.96 -4.24
CA ARG A 23 11.44 -8.96 -5.19
C ARG A 23 11.79 -7.68 -4.43
N TRP A 24 12.90 -7.01 -4.76
CA TRP A 24 13.35 -5.79 -4.03
C TRP A 24 12.75 -4.48 -4.59
N ARG A 25 12.64 -4.34 -5.91
CA ARG A 25 12.16 -3.09 -6.54
C ARG A 25 10.64 -2.94 -6.37
N GLY A 26 10.22 -1.86 -5.70
CA GLY A 26 8.81 -1.54 -5.47
C GLY A 26 8.14 -2.44 -4.42
N SER A 27 8.93 -3.18 -3.65
CA SER A 27 8.42 -4.09 -2.63
C SER A 27 8.17 -3.40 -1.29
N ILE A 28 7.24 -3.99 -0.54
CA ILE A 28 6.91 -3.61 0.83
C ILE A 28 8.16 -3.58 1.70
N TRP A 29 9.11 -4.50 1.48
CA TRP A 29 10.38 -4.53 2.21
C TRP A 29 11.12 -3.20 2.12
N LYS A 30 11.24 -2.61 0.93
CA LYS A 30 11.93 -1.33 0.75
C LYS A 30 11.23 -0.20 1.50
N SER A 31 9.90 -0.23 1.58
CA SER A 31 9.11 0.78 2.29
C SER A 31 9.19 0.62 3.82
N ILE A 32 9.24 -0.60 4.33
CA ILE A 32 9.22 -0.88 5.78
C ILE A 32 10.64 -0.84 6.37
N THR A 33 11.70 -1.04 5.57
CA THR A 33 13.08 -1.16 6.07
C THR A 33 13.49 0.02 6.96
N THR A 34 13.14 1.26 6.59
CA THR A 34 13.50 2.45 7.39
C THR A 34 12.84 2.43 8.77
N GLU A 35 11.52 2.18 8.82
CA GLU A 35 10.75 2.10 10.06
C GLU A 35 11.21 0.91 10.92
N LEU A 36 11.52 -0.23 10.30
CA LEU A 36 12.01 -1.41 10.99
C LEU A 36 13.38 -1.16 11.64
N ILE A 37 14.30 -0.48 10.95
CA ILE A 37 15.61 -0.13 11.51
C ILE A 37 15.43 0.80 12.72
N VAL A 38 14.60 1.83 12.60
CA VAL A 38 14.33 2.75 13.72
C VAL A 38 13.72 2.00 14.91
N TRP A 39 12.75 1.12 14.67
CA TRP A 39 12.13 0.30 15.70
C TRP A 39 13.14 -0.65 16.37
N LEU A 40 13.97 -1.33 15.59
CA LEU A 40 15.02 -2.22 16.11
C LEU A 40 16.04 -1.46 16.95
N CYS A 41 16.51 -0.30 16.48
CA CYS A 41 17.42 0.54 17.25
C CYS A 41 16.81 0.95 18.60
N GLY A 42 15.55 1.37 18.62
CA GLY A 42 14.83 1.69 19.85
C GLY A 42 14.70 0.48 20.79
N TYR A 43 14.29 -0.67 20.25
CA TYR A 43 14.15 -1.91 21.02
C TYR A 43 15.47 -2.34 21.65
N TYR A 44 16.56 -2.37 20.88
CA TYR A 44 17.88 -2.74 21.39
C TYR A 44 18.41 -1.72 22.41
N THR A 45 18.10 -0.43 22.24
CA THR A 45 18.45 0.60 23.23
C THR A 45 17.76 0.33 24.57
N VAL A 46 16.46 0.04 24.56
CA VAL A 46 15.70 -0.31 25.78
C VAL A 46 16.22 -1.61 26.39
N MET A 47 16.50 -2.63 25.58
CA MET A 47 17.07 -3.89 26.03
C MET A 47 18.43 -3.67 26.72
N PHE A 48 19.29 -2.84 26.13
CA PHE A 48 20.60 -2.52 26.70
C PHE A 48 20.47 -1.80 28.04
N ILE A 49 19.60 -0.79 28.11
CA ILE A 49 19.32 -0.04 29.36
C ILE A 49 18.79 -0.97 30.45
N TYR A 50 17.81 -1.83 30.13
CA TYR A 50 17.26 -2.80 31.09
C TYR A 50 18.30 -3.81 31.57
N ARG A 51 19.19 -4.28 30.69
CA ARG A 51 20.17 -5.33 31.02
C ARG A 51 21.38 -4.80 31.78
N HIS A 52 21.87 -3.60 31.44
CA HIS A 52 23.16 -3.10 31.92
C HIS A 52 23.05 -1.89 32.85
N LEU A 53 22.00 -1.07 32.76
CA LEU A 53 21.88 0.16 33.55
C LEU A 53 20.88 0.03 34.72
N LEU A 54 19.78 -0.69 34.55
CA LEU A 54 18.74 -0.82 35.60
C LEU A 54 19.07 -1.94 36.60
N THR A 55 19.17 -1.57 37.88
CA THR A 55 19.41 -2.51 38.99
C THR A 55 18.38 -2.33 40.10
N GLY A 56 18.04 -3.41 40.83
CA GLY A 56 17.19 -3.37 42.02
C GLY A 56 15.76 -2.90 41.77
N ASP A 57 15.34 -1.85 42.49
CA ASP A 57 13.95 -1.35 42.48
C ASP A 57 13.56 -0.67 41.16
N SER A 58 14.48 0.03 40.50
CA SER A 58 14.22 0.68 39.20
C SER A 58 13.82 -0.33 38.13
N ARG A 59 14.42 -1.53 38.17
CA ARG A 59 14.11 -2.63 37.26
C ARG A 59 12.69 -3.19 37.49
N ARG A 60 12.30 -3.39 38.75
CA ARG A 60 10.93 -3.81 39.12
C ARG A 60 9.88 -2.79 38.70
N ASN A 61 10.17 -1.50 38.85
CA ASN A 61 9.26 -0.43 38.41
C ASN A 61 9.10 -0.42 36.88
N PHE A 62 10.19 -0.63 36.13
CA PHE A 62 10.12 -0.77 34.68
C PHE A 62 9.29 -1.98 34.24
N GLU A 63 9.42 -3.13 34.91
CA GLU A 63 8.62 -4.32 34.64
C GLU A 63 7.12 -4.09 34.86
N ARG A 64 6.76 -3.40 35.94
CA ARG A 64 5.36 -2.99 36.20
C ARG A 64 4.83 -2.08 35.10
N PHE A 65 5.64 -1.13 34.64
CA PHE A 65 5.27 -0.25 33.54
C PHE A 65 5.07 -1.03 32.23
N ALA A 66 5.99 -1.95 31.89
CA ALA A 66 5.88 -2.76 30.69
C ALA A 66 4.61 -3.62 30.69
N MET A 67 4.30 -4.29 31.82
CA MET A 67 3.06 -5.06 31.98
C MET A 67 1.81 -4.17 31.85
N TYR A 68 1.85 -2.95 32.40
CA TYR A 68 0.76 -2.00 32.23
C TYR A 68 0.57 -1.61 30.76
N SER A 69 1.64 -1.30 30.03
CA SER A 69 1.58 -0.97 28.60
C SER A 69 1.03 -2.13 27.76
N GLU A 70 1.45 -3.36 28.03
CA GLU A 70 0.93 -4.56 27.34
C GLU A 70 -0.58 -4.71 27.57
N SER A 71 -1.03 -4.54 28.81
CA SER A 71 -2.46 -4.58 29.12
C SER A 71 -3.26 -3.54 28.34
N LYS A 72 -2.71 -2.34 28.13
CA LYS A 72 -3.37 -1.25 27.39
C LYS A 72 -3.38 -1.48 25.88
N LEU A 73 -2.34 -2.09 25.31
CA LEU A 73 -2.29 -2.41 23.89
C LEU A 73 -3.41 -3.36 23.47
N ALA A 74 -3.75 -4.34 24.33
CA ALA A 74 -4.78 -5.34 24.03
C ALA A 74 -6.18 -4.74 23.81
N TYR A 75 -6.46 -3.57 24.39
CA TYR A 75 -7.77 -2.91 24.24
C TYR A 75 -7.95 -2.18 22.91
N ILE A 76 -6.87 -1.90 22.17
CA ILE A 76 -6.94 -1.10 20.94
C ILE A 76 -7.00 -2.07 19.74
N PRO A 77 -8.13 -2.16 19.02
CA PRO A 77 -8.26 -3.06 17.87
C PRO A 77 -7.58 -2.47 16.63
N LEU A 78 -6.25 -2.40 16.63
CA LEU A 78 -5.45 -1.78 15.57
C LEU A 78 -5.66 -2.44 14.21
N THR A 79 -5.82 -3.75 14.17
CA THR A 79 -6.05 -4.52 12.93
C THR A 79 -7.36 -4.12 12.26
N PHE A 80 -8.42 -3.96 13.07
CA PHE A 80 -9.72 -3.50 12.61
C PHE A 80 -9.60 -2.08 12.03
N MET A 81 -9.02 -1.15 12.79
CA MET A 81 -8.89 0.25 12.34
C MET A 81 -8.06 0.38 11.07
N LEU A 82 -6.95 -0.35 10.97
CA LEU A 82 -6.11 -0.39 9.77
C LEU A 82 -6.89 -0.93 8.57
N GLY A 83 -7.71 -1.96 8.77
CA GLY A 83 -8.58 -2.52 7.73
C GLY A 83 -9.55 -1.48 7.15
N PHE A 84 -10.26 -0.71 7.99
CA PHE A 84 -11.12 0.37 7.51
C PHE A 84 -10.33 1.46 6.80
N PHE A 85 -9.21 1.87 7.40
CA PHE A 85 -8.38 2.92 6.83
C PHE A 85 -7.89 2.56 5.42
N VAL A 86 -7.31 1.37 5.25
CA VAL A 86 -6.82 0.90 3.96
C VAL A 86 -7.95 0.79 2.94
N THR A 87 -9.11 0.27 3.35
CA THR A 87 -10.28 0.16 2.46
C THR A 87 -10.72 1.53 1.92
N ILE A 88 -10.84 2.53 2.79
CA ILE A 88 -11.20 3.91 2.39
C ILE A 88 -10.14 4.50 1.45
N VAL A 89 -8.85 4.29 1.73
CA VAL A 89 -7.76 4.80 0.88
C VAL A 89 -7.80 4.18 -0.51
N VAL A 90 -8.02 2.85 -0.61
CA VAL A 90 -8.11 2.13 -1.88
C VAL A 90 -9.33 2.59 -2.68
N ASP A 91 -10.49 2.77 -2.04
CA ASP A 91 -11.70 3.25 -2.70
C ASP A 91 -11.53 4.66 -3.28
N ARG A 92 -10.90 5.56 -2.52
CA ARG A 92 -10.58 6.91 -3.00
C ARG A 92 -9.60 6.88 -4.16
N TRP A 93 -8.55 6.08 -4.07
CA TRP A 93 -7.59 5.92 -5.16
C TRP A 93 -8.26 5.39 -6.43
N ARG A 94 -9.15 4.41 -6.30
CA ARG A 94 -9.92 3.86 -7.42
C ARG A 94 -10.84 4.93 -8.03
N SER A 95 -11.50 5.74 -7.21
CA SER A 95 -12.33 6.86 -7.67
C SER A 95 -11.50 7.88 -8.47
N ILE A 96 -10.31 8.25 -7.98
CA ILE A 96 -9.39 9.14 -8.70
C ILE A 96 -9.00 8.53 -10.06
N PHE A 97 -8.67 7.24 -10.08
CA PHE A 97 -8.29 6.53 -11.31
C PHE A 97 -9.43 6.45 -12.33
N GLN A 98 -10.67 6.21 -11.88
CA GLN A 98 -11.85 6.15 -12.75
C GLN A 98 -12.25 7.52 -13.29
N ASN A 99 -12.06 8.57 -12.49
CA ASN A 99 -12.34 9.95 -12.89
C ASN A 99 -11.21 10.58 -13.73
N MET A 100 -10.08 9.89 -13.89
CA MET A 100 -9.03 10.32 -14.80
C MET A 100 -9.60 10.28 -16.22
N GLY A 101 -9.86 11.45 -16.81
CA GLY A 101 -10.52 11.57 -18.10
C GLY A 101 -9.71 10.88 -19.21
N TRP A 102 -10.21 9.74 -19.70
CA TRP A 102 -9.60 9.04 -20.83
C TRP A 102 -10.02 9.71 -22.14
N ILE A 103 -9.02 10.19 -22.90
CA ILE A 103 -9.21 10.86 -24.20
C ILE A 103 -9.80 9.92 -25.27
N GLU A 104 -9.74 8.61 -25.07
CA GLU A 104 -10.23 7.60 -26.02
C GLU A 104 -11.69 7.82 -26.41
N LYS A 105 -12.57 8.12 -25.45
CA LYS A 105 -13.99 8.36 -25.73
C LYS A 105 -14.20 9.61 -26.60
N LEU A 106 -13.43 10.67 -26.34
CA LEU A 106 -13.47 11.91 -27.13
C LEU A 106 -12.93 11.67 -28.56
N VAL A 107 -11.85 10.92 -28.70
CA VAL A 107 -11.24 10.62 -30.01
C VAL A 107 -12.17 9.79 -30.88
N VAL A 108 -12.81 8.76 -30.31
CA VAL A 108 -13.79 7.93 -31.05
C VAL A 108 -14.98 8.77 -31.49
N LEU A 109 -15.48 9.66 -30.63
CA LEU A 109 -16.57 10.57 -30.96
C LEU A 109 -16.19 11.52 -32.12
N ILE A 110 -15.02 12.15 -32.06
CA ILE A 110 -14.53 13.06 -33.10
C ILE A 110 -14.33 12.30 -34.43
N ALA A 111 -13.78 11.08 -34.39
CA ALA A 111 -13.60 10.25 -35.57
C ALA A 111 -14.93 9.86 -36.22
N PHE A 112 -15.94 9.51 -35.41
CA PHE A 112 -17.29 9.23 -35.88
C PHE A 112 -17.93 10.46 -36.53
N ILE A 113 -17.89 11.62 -35.87
CA ILE A 113 -18.43 12.88 -36.41
C ILE A 113 -17.75 13.22 -37.74
N ARG A 114 -16.43 13.07 -37.83
CA ARG A 114 -15.68 13.33 -39.07
C ARG A 114 -16.10 12.39 -40.19
N LYS A 115 -16.32 11.10 -39.90
CA LYS A 115 -16.79 10.12 -40.87
C LYS A 115 -18.22 10.44 -41.35
N SER A 116 -19.12 10.76 -40.41
CA SER A 116 -20.52 11.12 -40.70
C SER A 116 -20.62 12.34 -41.63
N ARG A 117 -19.84 13.39 -41.34
CA ARG A 117 -19.80 14.59 -42.19
C ARG A 117 -19.31 14.28 -43.61
N LYS A 118 -18.31 13.40 -43.75
CA LYS A 118 -17.78 13.01 -45.06
C LYS A 118 -18.81 12.23 -45.89
N SER A 119 -19.62 11.35 -45.27
CA SER A 119 -20.69 10.64 -45.98
C SER A 119 -21.81 11.58 -46.44
N GLU A 120 -22.15 12.59 -45.65
CA GLU A 120 -23.21 13.55 -46.00
C GLU A 120 -22.82 14.41 -47.22
N GLN A 121 -21.55 14.86 -47.29
CA GLN A 121 -21.05 15.63 -48.44
C GLN A 121 -20.98 14.82 -49.74
N LEU A 122 -20.73 13.51 -49.66
CA LEU A 122 -20.76 12.62 -50.82
C LEU A 122 -22.18 12.36 -51.33
N SER A 123 -23.18 12.40 -50.44
CA SER A 123 -24.59 12.24 -50.81
C SER A 123 -25.22 13.52 -51.38
N SER A 124 -24.69 14.70 -51.04
CA SER A 124 -25.17 16.00 -51.53
C SER A 124 -24.46 16.50 -52.80
N GLY A 125 -23.40 15.81 -53.23
CA GLY A 125 -22.63 16.11 -54.44
C GLY A 125 -23.10 15.37 -55.70
N HIS A 126 -24.25 14.70 -55.63
CA HIS A 126 -24.92 14.00 -56.73
C HIS A 126 -26.29 14.63 -57.01
#